data_AF-A0A6L3X8S9-F1
#
_entry.id   AF-A0A6L3X8S9-F1
#
_cell.length_a   1.000
_cell.length_b   1.000
_cell.length_c   1.000
_cell.angle_alpha   90.00
_cell.angle_beta   90.00
_cell.angle_gamma   90.00
#
_symmetry.space_group_name_H-M   'P 1'
#
loop_
_entity.id
_entity.type
_entity.pdbx_description
1 polymer ?
#
loop_
_entity_poly.entity_id
_entity_poly.type
_entity_poly.pdbx_seq_one_letter_code
_entity_poly.pdbx_strand_id
1 'polypeptide(L)'
;PGTAAEGEQVVEDSALDLLHWEKDDGTSVIPFFTSLEALQEAVEDEQAFVVMPVRTLFEMTLGQTLFLNAKLPTGKEFTPREISHLIGDEGNPLSTQEVLEGGETLLLSEVAEPPAQMIDSLTTLFKT
;
A
#
# COMPACT_ATOMS: atom_id res chain seq x y z
N PRO A 1 -22.36 6.95 0.71
CA PRO A 1 -21.72 5.63 0.70
C PRO A 1 -22.22 4.73 -0.45
N GLY A 2 -21.31 4.36 -1.37
CA GLY A 2 -21.55 3.30 -2.35
C GLY A 2 -21.56 1.91 -1.70
N THR A 3 -22.21 0.95 -2.35
CA THR A 3 -22.35 -0.43 -1.85
C THR A 3 -21.07 -1.21 -2.10
N ALA A 4 -20.55 -1.91 -1.08
CA ALA A 4 -19.48 -2.89 -1.27
C ALA A 4 -20.01 -4.04 -2.14
N ALA A 5 -19.19 -4.59 -3.04
CA ALA A 5 -19.51 -5.87 -3.67
C ALA A 5 -19.45 -6.97 -2.59
N GLU A 6 -20.58 -7.24 -1.93
CA GLU A 6 -20.68 -8.25 -0.88
C GLU A 6 -20.56 -9.66 -1.48
N GLY A 7 -19.49 -10.37 -1.16
CA GLY A 7 -19.50 -11.83 -1.08
C GLY A 7 -19.37 -12.62 -2.39
N GLU A 8 -19.15 -11.99 -3.54
CA GLU A 8 -18.78 -12.74 -4.74
C GLU A 8 -17.34 -13.26 -4.53
N GLN A 9 -17.17 -14.59 -4.48
CA GLN A 9 -15.84 -15.17 -4.68
C GLN A 9 -15.34 -14.59 -5.99
N VAL A 10 -14.29 -13.77 -5.93
CA VAL A 10 -13.61 -13.27 -7.12
C VAL A 10 -13.00 -14.50 -7.78
N VAL A 11 -13.77 -15.08 -8.69
CA VAL A 11 -13.34 -16.16 -9.56
C VAL A 11 -12.23 -15.57 -10.43
N GLU A 12 -11.12 -16.28 -10.58
CA GLU A 12 -9.90 -15.91 -11.32
C GLU A 12 -10.12 -15.29 -12.73
N ASP A 13 -11.33 -15.41 -13.28
CA ASP A 13 -11.71 -15.02 -14.65
C ASP A 13 -12.72 -13.85 -14.72
N SER A 14 -13.14 -13.28 -13.58
CA SER A 14 -13.91 -12.03 -13.57
C SER A 14 -12.93 -10.86 -13.56
N ALA A 15 -12.66 -10.29 -14.73
CA ALA A 15 -11.82 -9.09 -14.87
C ALA A 15 -12.41 -7.96 -14.01
N LEU A 16 -11.90 -7.81 -12.79
CA LEU A 16 -12.19 -6.65 -11.95
C LEU A 16 -11.58 -5.44 -12.66
N ASP A 17 -12.45 -4.53 -13.13
CA ASP A 17 -12.02 -3.26 -13.70
C ASP A 17 -11.68 -2.31 -12.54
N LEU A 18 -10.42 -2.36 -12.12
CA LEU A 18 -9.91 -1.51 -11.04
C LEU A 18 -9.80 -0.08 -11.54
N LEU A 19 -10.18 0.87 -10.70
CA LEU A 19 -10.05 2.29 -11.04
C LEU A 19 -8.58 2.70 -11.08
N HIS A 20 -8.25 3.53 -12.06
CA HIS A 20 -6.93 4.12 -12.21
C HIS A 20 -7.00 5.61 -11.95
N TRP A 21 -6.14 6.12 -11.06
CA TRP A 21 -6.00 7.55 -10.81
C TRP A 21 -4.75 8.07 -11.51
N GLU A 22 -4.86 9.26 -12.08
CA GLU A 22 -3.72 9.97 -12.67
C GLU A 22 -3.06 10.82 -11.57
N LYS A 23 -1.74 10.70 -11.45
CA LYS A 23 -0.91 11.57 -10.61
C LYS A 23 -0.60 12.89 -11.33
N ASP A 24 -0.12 13.88 -10.58
CA ASP A 24 0.28 15.19 -11.14
C ASP A 24 1.39 15.10 -12.21
N ASP A 25 2.17 14.02 -12.21
CA ASP A 25 3.22 13.73 -13.19
C ASP A 25 2.69 13.00 -14.45
N GLY A 26 1.38 12.75 -14.54
CA GLY A 26 0.73 12.04 -15.64
C GLY A 26 0.84 10.51 -15.55
N THR A 27 1.44 9.96 -14.50
CA THR A 27 1.50 8.51 -14.30
C THR A 27 0.19 7.98 -13.75
N SER A 28 -0.21 6.81 -14.24
CA SER A 28 -1.44 6.13 -13.82
C SER A 28 -1.12 5.11 -12.72
N VAL A 29 -1.88 5.15 -11.62
CA VAL A 29 -1.74 4.25 -10.46
C VAL A 29 -3.08 3.67 -10.04
N ILE A 30 -3.06 2.47 -9.46
CA ILE A 30 -4.24 1.89 -8.82
C ILE A 30 -4.26 2.30 -7.34
N PRO A 31 -5.25 3.07 -6.88
CA PRO A 31 -5.36 3.46 -5.48
C PRO A 31 -5.92 2.29 -4.64
N PHE A 32 -5.37 2.10 -3.45
CA PHE A 32 -5.94 1.20 -2.45
C PHE A 32 -5.79 1.80 -1.05
N PHE A 33 -6.67 1.40 -0.13
CA PHE A 33 -6.81 2.08 1.15
C PHE A 33 -6.75 1.09 2.31
N THR A 34 -6.19 1.54 3.43
CA THR A 34 -6.11 0.76 4.66
C THR A 34 -7.47 0.55 5.32
N SER A 35 -8.44 1.41 5.05
CA SER A 35 -9.80 1.35 5.60
C SER A 35 -10.81 2.07 4.70
N LEU A 36 -12.10 1.80 4.95
CA LEU A 36 -13.20 2.55 4.31
C LEU A 36 -13.16 4.04 4.68
N GLU A 37 -12.78 4.36 5.90
CA GLU A 37 -12.63 5.74 6.38
C GLU A 37 -11.57 6.49 5.57
N ALA A 38 -10.42 5.84 5.31
CA ALA A 38 -9.35 6.40 4.47
C ALA A 38 -9.81 6.61 3.02
N LEU A 39 -10.60 5.69 2.45
CA LEU A 39 -11.21 5.88 1.13
C LEU A 39 -12.14 7.10 1.12
N GLN A 40 -13.02 7.23 2.13
CA GLN A 40 -14.00 8.32 2.23
C GLN A 40 -13.33 9.70 2.39
N GLU A 41 -12.18 9.77 3.06
CA GLU A 41 -11.41 11.01 3.17
C GLU A 41 -10.73 11.40 1.85
N ALA A 42 -10.40 10.41 1.00
CA ALA A 42 -9.69 10.63 -0.26
C ALA A 42 -10.57 10.97 -1.48
N VAL A 43 -11.88 10.70 -1.41
CA VAL A 43 -12.82 10.89 -2.54
C VAL A 43 -13.92 11.90 -2.20
N GLU A 44 -14.28 12.72 -3.18
CA GLU A 44 -15.37 13.70 -3.02
C GLU A 44 -16.75 13.07 -3.28
N ASP A 45 -16.79 12.10 -4.19
CA ASP A 45 -18.00 11.41 -4.64
C ASP A 45 -18.03 9.94 -4.21
N GLU A 46 -19.22 9.35 -4.16
CA GLU A 46 -19.37 7.92 -3.93
C GLU A 46 -18.70 7.10 -5.04
N GLN A 47 -17.78 6.21 -4.65
CA GLN A 47 -17.13 5.27 -5.56
C GLN A 47 -17.44 3.83 -5.15
N ALA A 48 -17.58 2.96 -6.14
CA ALA A 48 -17.64 1.52 -5.91
C ALA A 48 -16.28 1.02 -5.40
N PHE A 49 -16.28 0.11 -4.43
CA PHE A 49 -15.06 -0.46 -3.87
C PHE A 49 -15.24 -1.96 -3.60
N VAL A 50 -14.11 -2.66 -3.59
CA VAL A 50 -14.01 -4.07 -3.23
C VAL A 50 -13.08 -4.19 -2.03
N VAL A 51 -13.47 -4.99 -1.04
CA VAL A 51 -12.62 -5.33 0.10
C VAL A 51 -11.99 -6.69 -0.18
N MET A 52 -10.66 -6.75 -0.19
CA MET A 52 -9.93 -7.99 -0.39
C MET A 52 -8.57 -7.99 0.30
N PRO A 53 -7.96 -9.18 0.50
CA PRO A 53 -6.59 -9.26 0.98
C PRO A 53 -5.62 -8.55 0.02
N VAL A 54 -4.70 -7.75 0.57
CA VAL A 54 -3.70 -7.03 -0.23
C VAL A 54 -2.82 -7.97 -1.07
N ARG A 55 -2.56 -9.18 -0.58
CA ARG A 55 -1.85 -10.22 -1.34
C ARG A 55 -2.55 -10.55 -2.65
N THR A 56 -3.87 -10.77 -2.62
CA THR A 56 -4.67 -11.03 -3.81
C THR A 56 -4.66 -9.85 -4.77
N LEU A 57 -4.81 -8.62 -4.25
CA LEU A 57 -4.71 -7.41 -5.07
C LEU A 57 -3.36 -7.33 -5.78
N PHE A 58 -2.26 -7.58 -5.07
CA PHE A 58 -0.90 -7.55 -5.61
C PHE A 58 -0.67 -8.63 -6.67
N GLU A 59 -1.17 -9.85 -6.46
CA GLU A 59 -1.09 -10.95 -7.44
C GLU A 59 -1.87 -10.62 -8.73
N MET A 60 -3.01 -9.94 -8.62
CA MET A 60 -3.85 -9.55 -9.77
C MET A 60 -3.30 -8.33 -10.54
N THR A 61 -2.42 -7.54 -9.94
CA THR A 61 -1.93 -6.25 -10.48
C THR A 61 -0.43 -6.25 -10.78
N LEU A 62 0.15 -7.43 -11.02
CA LEU A 62 1.56 -7.58 -11.39
C LEU A 62 1.91 -6.71 -12.62
N GLY A 63 2.98 -5.92 -12.49
CA GLY A 63 3.41 -5.00 -13.54
C GLY A 63 2.83 -3.59 -13.45
N GLN A 64 1.86 -3.36 -12.55
CA GLN A 64 1.24 -2.06 -12.34
C GLN A 64 1.81 -1.34 -11.12
N THR A 65 1.68 -0.01 -11.09
CA THR A 65 2.01 0.81 -9.92
C THR A 65 0.76 0.99 -9.06
N LEU A 66 0.90 0.76 -7.76
CA LEU A 66 -0.19 0.90 -6.79
C LEU A 66 0.12 2.04 -5.82
N PHE A 67 -0.91 2.69 -5.28
CA PHE A 67 -0.74 3.76 -4.30
C PHE A 67 -1.62 3.54 -3.08
N LEU A 68 -0.98 3.29 -1.94
CA LEU A 68 -1.64 3.16 -0.64
C LEU A 68 -2.02 4.54 -0.11
N ASN A 69 -3.30 4.70 0.24
CA ASN A 69 -3.85 5.91 0.83
C ASN A 69 -3.57 7.15 -0.04
N ALA A 70 -3.82 7.02 -1.34
CA ALA A 70 -3.68 8.13 -2.29
C ALA A 70 -4.51 9.34 -1.85
N LYS A 71 -3.97 10.55 -2.05
CA LYS A 71 -4.54 11.85 -1.64
C LYS A 71 -4.63 12.09 -0.11
N LEU A 72 -4.18 11.17 0.73
CA LEU A 72 -4.08 11.38 2.17
C LEU A 72 -2.70 11.92 2.58
N PRO A 73 -2.55 12.54 3.77
CA PRO A 73 -1.28 13.09 4.23
C PRO A 73 -0.16 12.06 4.36
N THR A 74 -0.52 10.80 4.58
CA THR A 74 0.43 9.67 4.65
C THR A 74 0.00 8.58 3.68
N GLY A 75 0.85 8.32 2.70
CA GLY A 75 0.62 7.32 1.67
C GLY A 75 1.93 6.73 1.16
N LYS A 76 1.83 5.65 0.39
CA LYS A 76 3.00 4.96 -0.17
C LYS A 76 2.72 4.48 -1.57
N GLU A 77 3.61 4.83 -2.49
CA GLU A 77 3.67 4.23 -3.81
C GLU A 77 4.36 2.86 -3.75
N PHE A 78 3.82 1.90 -4.49
CA PHE A 78 4.36 0.56 -4.67
C PHE A 78 4.62 0.35 -6.16
N THR A 79 5.90 0.28 -6.51
CA THR A 79 6.33 -0.01 -7.87
C THR A 79 6.11 -1.49 -8.23
N PRO A 80 6.04 -1.84 -9.52
CA PRO A 80 5.93 -3.23 -9.95
C PRO A 80 7.00 -4.14 -9.32
N ARG A 81 8.22 -3.62 -9.18
CA ARG A 81 9.34 -4.37 -8.60
C ARG A 81 9.14 -4.62 -7.10
N GLU A 82 8.69 -3.63 -6.34
CA GLU A 82 8.40 -3.80 -4.92
C GLU A 82 7.25 -4.81 -4.71
N ILE A 83 6.20 -4.74 -5.52
CA ILE A 83 5.08 -5.69 -5.47
C ILE A 83 5.58 -7.10 -5.74
N SER A 84 6.39 -7.28 -6.80
CA SER A 84 7.01 -8.57 -7.13
C SER A 84 7.81 -9.13 -5.95
N HIS A 85 8.59 -8.28 -5.28
CA HIS A 85 9.38 -8.66 -4.11
C HIS A 85 8.51 -8.97 -2.88
N LEU A 86 7.36 -8.31 -2.71
CA LEU A 86 6.44 -8.53 -1.58
C LEU A 86 5.63 -9.83 -1.72
N ILE A 87 5.34 -10.25 -2.96
CA ILE A 87 4.62 -11.50 -3.23
C ILE A 87 5.56 -12.71 -3.22
N GLY A 88 6.80 -12.54 -3.71
CA GLY A 88 7.76 -13.62 -3.93
C GLY A 88 8.06 -14.50 -2.71
N ASP A 89 8.34 -15.78 -2.98
CA ASP A 89 8.72 -16.79 -1.97
C ASP A 89 10.13 -16.58 -1.37
N GLU A 90 10.92 -15.65 -1.93
CA GLU A 90 12.19 -15.26 -1.35
C GLU A 90 11.93 -14.50 -0.05
N GLY A 91 11.90 -15.29 1.03
CA GLY A 91 11.76 -14.83 2.40
C GLY A 91 12.56 -13.56 2.64
N ASN A 92 11.82 -12.54 3.08
CA ASN A 92 12.30 -11.23 3.47
C ASN A 92 12.76 -10.32 2.30
N PRO A 93 11.89 -9.41 1.80
CA PRO A 93 12.27 -8.35 0.87
C PRO A 93 13.30 -7.35 1.47
N LEU A 94 13.62 -7.47 2.76
CA LEU A 94 14.69 -6.73 3.44
C LEU A 94 16.04 -7.49 3.47
N SER A 95 16.22 -8.57 2.72
CA SER A 95 17.47 -9.36 2.75
C SER A 95 18.69 -8.65 2.15
N THR A 96 18.57 -7.41 1.67
CA THR A 96 19.75 -6.56 1.47
C THR A 96 20.14 -5.96 2.81
N GLN A 97 20.78 -6.76 3.65
CA GLN A 97 21.50 -6.26 4.80
C GLN A 97 22.83 -5.67 4.30
N GLU A 98 22.86 -4.37 4.07
CA GLU A 98 24.12 -3.67 3.89
C GLU A 98 24.75 -3.48 5.28
N VAL A 99 25.78 -4.27 5.57
CA VAL A 99 26.61 -4.06 6.77
C VAL A 99 27.56 -2.94 6.44
N LEU A 100 27.18 -1.72 6.83
CA LEU A 100 28.08 -0.57 6.80
C LEU A 100 29.29 -0.87 7.67
N GLU A 101 30.49 -0.61 7.15
CA GLU A 101 31.70 -0.73 7.98
C GLU A 101 31.57 0.25 9.15
N GLY A 102 31.76 -0.26 10.38
CA GLY A 102 31.57 0.54 11.59
C GLY A 102 32.33 1.87 11.51
N GLY A 103 31.60 2.98 11.57
CA GLY A 103 32.17 4.33 11.38
C GLY A 103 31.38 5.20 10.40
N GLU A 104 30.54 4.60 9.55
CA GLU A 104 29.62 5.36 8.69
C GLU A 104 28.43 5.91 9.49
N THR A 105 28.27 7.24 9.47
CA THR A 105 27.12 7.90 10.09
C THR A 105 25.94 7.83 9.14
N LEU A 106 24.95 7.01 9.49
CA LEU A 106 23.65 7.06 8.83
C LEU A 106 22.93 8.33 9.25
N LEU A 107 22.72 9.23 8.29
CA LEU A 107 21.86 10.41 8.48
C LEU A 107 20.41 9.98 8.28
N LEU A 108 19.80 9.49 9.34
CA LEU A 108 18.35 9.37 9.40
C LEU A 108 17.82 10.75 9.80
N SER A 109 17.18 11.45 8.86
CA SER A 109 16.53 12.72 9.19
C SER A 109 15.46 12.47 10.25
N GLU A 110 15.52 13.24 11.32
CA GLU A 110 14.46 13.25 12.33
C GLU A 110 13.16 13.71 11.63
N VAL A 111 12.13 12.88 11.75
CA VAL A 111 10.78 13.31 11.36
C VAL A 111 10.32 14.28 12.45
N ALA A 112 10.10 15.54 12.08
CA ALA A 112 9.74 16.59 13.05
C ALA A 112 8.51 16.24 13.90
N GLU A 113 7.55 15.52 13.31
CA GLU A 113 6.40 14.95 14.01
C GLU A 113 6.26 13.46 13.64
N PRO A 114 6.69 12.55 14.53
CA PRO A 114 6.57 11.13 14.28
C PRO A 114 5.08 10.71 14.20
N PRO A 115 4.68 9.87 13.23
CA PRO A 115 3.30 9.41 13.11
C PRO A 115 2.93 8.56 14.34
N ALA A 116 2.15 9.14 15.26
CA ALA A 116 1.82 8.53 16.56
C ALA A 116 1.19 7.15 16.43
N GLN A 117 0.32 6.94 15.43
CA GLN A 117 -0.31 5.65 15.16
C GLN A 117 0.72 4.56 14.78
N MET A 118 1.74 4.91 13.99
CA MET A 118 2.79 3.98 13.61
C MET A 118 3.63 3.60 14.82
N ILE A 119 4.02 4.58 15.64
CA ILE A 119 4.77 4.32 16.88
C ILE A 119 3.98 3.42 17.82
N ASP A 120 2.68 3.69 18.03
CA ASP A 120 1.86 2.90 18.93
C ASP A 120 1.68 1.46 18.44
N SER A 121 1.48 1.28 17.13
CA SER A 121 1.38 -0.03 16.49
C SER A 121 2.68 -0.83 16.62
N LEU A 122 3.83 -0.23 16.32
CA LEU A 122 5.13 -0.88 16.45
C LEU A 122 5.49 -1.16 17.90
N THR A 123 5.21 -0.22 18.81
CA THR A 123 5.41 -0.39 20.25
C THR A 123 4.56 -1.55 20.78
N THR A 124 3.34 -1.71 20.29
CA THR A 124 2.48 -2.85 20.64
C THR A 124 2.98 -4.15 20.05
N LEU A 125 3.44 -4.14 18.79
CA LEU A 125 3.95 -5.34 18.11
C LEU A 125 5.24 -5.88 18.75
N PHE A 126 6.13 -5.01 19.21
CA PHE A 126 7.42 -5.38 19.82
C PHE A 126 7.39 -5.46 21.35
N LYS A 127 6.25 -5.23 22.00
CA LYS A 127 6.07 -5.58 23.42
C LYS A 127 6.04 -7.10 23.53
N THR A 128 7.16 -7.66 24.02
CA THR A 128 7.25 -9.06 24.48
C THR A 128 6.52 -9.23 25.81
#